data_AF-A0A3P8J736-F1
#
_entry.id   AF-A0A3P8J736-F1
#
_cell.length_a   1.000
_cell.length_b   1.000
_cell.length_c   1.000
_cell.angle_alpha   90.00
_cell.angle_beta   90.00
_cell.angle_gamma   90.00
#
_symmetry.space_group_name_H-M   'P 1'
#
loop_
_entity.id
_entity.type
_entity.pdbx_description
1 polymer ?
#
loop_
_entity_poly.entity_id
_entity_poly.type
_entity_poly.pdbx_seq_one_letter_code
_entity_poly.pdbx_strand_id
1 'polypeptide(L)'
;MYYRNEVISYLQANRILALKLDHALTGVGKTVSEQIKLTGAGAKRALYYASCFTDEYQDVCQRQKSEDVRFTMGVTHLLRHSDVVYEMLKIYFEEIFKYKTSDQIEHIKKMLMAVNVHIAASSLTNAGFALAAATSVAVGMNLSLKMSARRGRQLGTAIGGISLYGIVQKAADSAWRLHITSPAYYDALYARELEMMYFMVEPIFERASAFSAHRISDTDIADIIAKMVR
;
A
#
# COMPACT_ATOMS: atom_id res chain seq x y z
N MET A 1 27.40 3.57 -7.04
CA MET A 1 26.98 4.75 -7.85
C MET A 1 26.13 4.37 -9.08
N TYR A 2 26.45 3.29 -9.80
CA TYR A 2 25.75 2.87 -11.02
C TYR A 2 24.25 2.55 -10.81
N TYR A 3 23.92 1.76 -9.78
CA TYR A 3 22.54 1.30 -9.51
C TYR A 3 21.57 2.43 -9.07
N ARG A 4 22.10 3.47 -8.41
CA ARG A 4 21.34 4.65 -7.94
C ARG A 4 20.63 5.38 -9.08
N ASN A 5 21.29 5.40 -10.25
CA ASN A 5 20.79 6.12 -11.41
C ASN A 5 19.79 5.28 -12.22
N GLU A 6 19.76 3.95 -12.06
CA GLU A 6 18.88 3.08 -12.85
C GLU A 6 17.41 3.26 -12.46
N VAL A 7 17.10 3.25 -11.15
CA VAL A 7 15.72 3.43 -10.66
C VAL A 7 15.20 4.84 -10.99
N ILE A 8 16.03 5.87 -10.77
CA ILE A 8 15.68 7.25 -11.13
C ILE A 8 15.47 7.40 -12.63
N SER A 9 16.42 6.92 -13.45
CA SER A 9 16.32 7.03 -14.90
C SER A 9 15.11 6.26 -15.42
N TYR A 10 14.80 5.11 -14.83
CA TYR A 10 13.61 4.31 -15.15
C TYR A 10 12.31 5.05 -14.80
N LEU A 11 12.22 5.63 -13.60
CA LEU A 11 11.06 6.41 -13.13
C LEU A 11 10.87 7.70 -13.93
N GLN A 12 11.96 8.41 -14.24
CA GLN A 12 11.95 9.67 -14.98
C GLN A 12 11.70 9.47 -16.48
N ALA A 13 12.22 8.41 -17.08
CA ALA A 13 11.99 8.09 -18.49
C ALA A 13 10.54 7.64 -18.75
N ASN A 14 9.88 7.03 -17.75
CA ASN A 14 8.52 6.52 -17.90
C ASN A 14 7.48 7.55 -17.41
N ARG A 15 7.00 8.41 -18.32
CA ARG A 15 5.94 9.40 -18.03
C ARG A 15 4.67 8.79 -17.44
N ILE A 16 4.28 7.59 -17.89
CA ILE A 16 3.12 6.85 -17.36
C ILE A 16 3.34 6.45 -15.91
N LEU A 17 4.57 6.03 -15.57
CA LEU A 17 4.94 5.62 -14.23
C LEU A 17 4.93 6.78 -13.25
N ALA A 18 5.51 7.92 -13.66
CA ALA A 18 5.46 9.15 -12.88
C ALA A 18 4.00 9.58 -12.59
N LEU A 19 3.11 9.47 -13.59
CA LEU A 19 1.69 9.80 -13.43
C LEU A 19 0.94 8.83 -12.51
N LYS A 20 1.16 7.51 -12.63
CA LYS A 20 0.53 6.51 -11.76
C LYS A 20 0.99 6.66 -10.31
N LEU A 21 2.28 6.94 -10.11
CA LEU A 21 2.86 7.19 -8.79
C LEU A 21 2.34 8.49 -8.19
N ASP A 22 2.24 9.57 -8.97
CA ASP A 22 1.66 10.85 -8.54
C ASP A 22 0.17 10.69 -8.15
N HIS A 23 -0.60 9.90 -8.91
CA HIS A 23 -1.98 9.56 -8.56
C HIS A 23 -2.08 8.74 -7.26
N ALA A 24 -1.22 7.72 -7.08
CA ALA A 24 -1.17 6.94 -5.84
C ALA A 24 -0.83 7.83 -4.64
N LEU A 25 0.09 8.78 -4.80
CA LEU A 25 0.48 9.72 -3.75
C LEU A 25 -0.58 10.80 -3.47
N THR A 26 -1.30 11.25 -4.50
CA THR A 26 -2.42 12.19 -4.33
C THR A 26 -3.52 11.60 -3.45
N GLY A 27 -3.63 10.27 -3.40
CA GLY A 27 -4.56 9.57 -2.54
C GLY A 27 -4.17 9.46 -1.07
N VAL A 28 -2.88 9.56 -0.75
CA VAL A 28 -2.33 9.29 0.59
C VAL A 28 -2.41 10.50 1.53
N GLY A 29 -2.62 11.71 1.02
CA GLY A 29 -2.80 12.92 1.84
C GLY A 29 -1.83 14.03 1.43
N LYS A 30 -2.31 14.98 0.61
CA LYS A 30 -1.52 16.16 0.23
C LYS A 30 -1.47 17.18 1.38
N THR A 31 -0.60 16.94 2.35
CA THR A 31 -0.21 17.93 3.36
C THR A 31 1.26 18.31 3.15
N VAL A 32 1.59 19.60 3.23
CA VAL A 32 2.98 20.12 3.11
C VAL A 32 3.98 19.37 4.02
N SER A 33 3.52 18.86 5.17
CA SER A 33 4.29 18.01 6.08
C SER A 33 4.79 16.70 5.44
N GLU A 34 4.01 16.07 4.57
CA GLU A 34 4.41 14.81 3.90
C GLU A 34 5.51 15.05 2.86
N GLN A 35 5.46 16.15 2.13
CA GLN A 35 6.53 16.52 1.18
C GLN A 35 7.85 16.77 1.91
N ILE A 36 7.83 17.49 3.04
CA ILE A 36 9.03 17.72 3.86
C ILE A 36 9.59 16.41 4.42
N LYS A 37 8.71 15.50 4.90
CA LYS A 37 9.12 14.16 5.37
C LYS A 37 9.73 13.32 4.25
N LEU A 38 9.17 13.36 3.04
CA LEU A 38 9.71 12.66 1.87
C LEU A 38 11.06 13.24 1.44
N THR A 39 11.22 14.56 1.41
CA THR A 39 12.50 15.21 1.10
C THR A 39 13.57 14.87 2.15
N GLY A 40 13.22 14.88 3.44
CA GLY A 40 14.12 14.49 4.53
C GLY A 40 14.50 13.00 4.51
N ALA A 41 13.54 12.12 4.25
CA ALA A 41 13.77 10.68 4.10
C ALA A 41 14.64 10.35 2.88
N GLY A 42 14.42 11.04 1.77
CA GLY A 42 15.24 10.93 0.56
C GLY A 42 16.66 11.43 0.76
N ALA A 43 16.83 12.55 1.49
CA ALA A 43 18.14 13.05 1.89
C ALA A 43 18.86 12.07 2.82
N LYS A 44 18.16 11.49 3.81
CA LYS A 44 18.71 10.49 4.73
C LYS A 44 19.19 9.23 3.99
N ARG A 45 18.38 8.69 3.06
CA ARG A 45 18.77 7.52 2.24
C ARG A 45 19.94 7.84 1.30
N ALA A 46 19.98 9.04 0.71
CA ALA A 46 21.10 9.49 -0.10
C ALA A 46 22.41 9.65 0.71
N LEU A 47 22.32 10.15 1.96
CA LEU A 47 23.46 10.25 2.88
C LEU A 47 23.98 8.86 3.29
N TYR A 48 23.10 7.88 3.52
CA TYR A 48 23.55 6.50 3.79
C TYR A 48 24.15 5.81 2.56
N TYR A 49 23.81 6.21 1.33
CA TYR A 49 24.57 5.77 0.17
C TYR A 49 26.00 6.36 0.15
N ALA A 50 26.26 7.46 0.84
CA ALA A 50 27.62 7.95 1.05
C ALA A 50 28.40 7.08 2.07
N SER A 51 27.72 6.40 3.00
CA SER A 51 28.37 5.43 3.89
C SER A 51 28.68 4.09 3.20
N CYS A 52 28.12 3.82 2.01
CA CYS A 52 28.55 2.69 1.16
C CYS A 52 30.02 2.78 0.67
N PHE A 53 30.69 3.93 0.89
CA PHE A 53 32.11 4.12 0.55
C PHE A 53 33.06 3.67 1.67
N THR A 54 32.54 3.22 2.81
CA THR A 54 33.30 2.75 3.97
C THR A 54 32.89 1.32 4.32
N ASP A 55 33.86 0.42 4.54
CA ASP A 55 33.61 -1.01 4.79
C ASP A 55 32.78 -1.28 6.07
N GLU A 56 32.79 -0.35 7.02
CA GLU A 56 32.07 -0.45 8.30
C GLU A 56 30.53 -0.41 8.15
N TYR A 57 30.00 0.10 7.02
CA TYR A 57 28.56 0.27 6.79
C TYR A 57 28.03 -0.56 5.62
N GLN A 58 28.73 -1.64 5.29
CA GLN A 58 28.42 -2.49 4.14
C GLN A 58 27.07 -3.20 4.28
N ASP A 59 26.65 -3.52 5.50
CA ASP A 59 25.35 -4.13 5.84
C ASP A 59 24.18 -3.19 5.51
N VAL A 60 24.27 -1.92 5.91
CA VAL A 60 23.29 -0.87 5.59
C VAL A 60 23.19 -0.68 4.08
N CYS A 61 24.33 -0.71 3.39
CA CYS A 61 24.39 -0.59 1.95
C CYS A 61 23.70 -1.75 1.22
N GLN A 62 23.97 -3.00 1.65
CA GLN A 62 23.36 -4.20 1.06
C GLN A 62 21.85 -4.21 1.29
N ARG A 63 21.39 -3.80 2.48
CA ARG A 63 19.96 -3.68 2.77
C ARG A 63 19.27 -2.67 1.84
N GLN A 64 19.83 -1.47 1.67
CA GLN A 64 19.23 -0.46 0.79
C GLN A 64 19.19 -0.91 -0.66
N LYS A 65 20.24 -1.59 -1.13
CA LYS A 65 20.27 -2.17 -2.47
C LYS A 65 19.17 -3.23 -2.65
N SER A 66 18.97 -4.10 -1.66
CA SER A 66 17.88 -5.08 -1.66
C SER A 66 16.50 -4.41 -1.70
N GLU A 67 16.27 -3.38 -0.89
CA GLU A 67 15.03 -2.60 -0.88
C GLU A 67 14.78 -1.89 -2.22
N ASP A 68 15.81 -1.30 -2.85
CA ASP A 68 15.71 -0.65 -4.15
C ASP A 68 15.33 -1.65 -5.27
N VAL A 69 15.89 -2.86 -5.24
CA VAL A 69 15.54 -3.97 -6.16
C VAL A 69 14.07 -4.35 -5.99
N ARG A 70 13.63 -4.61 -4.75
CA ARG A 70 12.25 -5.02 -4.44
C ARG A 70 11.24 -3.93 -4.78
N PHE A 71 11.58 -2.67 -4.53
CA PHE A 71 10.75 -1.54 -4.95
C PHE A 71 10.59 -1.51 -6.48
N THR A 72 11.66 -1.77 -7.23
CA THR A 72 11.61 -1.83 -8.70
C THR A 72 10.74 -2.99 -9.19
N MET A 73 10.77 -4.15 -8.53
CA MET A 73 9.88 -5.28 -8.82
C MET A 73 8.41 -4.91 -8.60
N GLY A 74 8.08 -4.34 -7.43
CA GLY A 74 6.71 -3.89 -7.14
C GLY A 74 6.20 -2.81 -8.11
N VAL A 75 7.07 -1.90 -8.52
CA VAL A 75 6.77 -0.91 -9.57
C VAL A 75 6.52 -1.57 -10.93
N THR A 76 7.27 -2.62 -11.26
CA THR A 76 7.08 -3.38 -12.51
C THR A 76 5.71 -4.06 -12.54
N HIS A 77 5.26 -4.60 -11.40
CA HIS A 77 3.90 -5.14 -11.24
C HIS A 77 2.82 -4.06 -11.45
N LEU A 78 3.03 -2.85 -10.92
CA LEU A 78 2.12 -1.72 -11.13
C LEU A 78 2.00 -1.25 -12.59
N LEU A 79 3.03 -1.52 -13.39
CA LEU A 79 2.99 -1.24 -14.82
C LEU A 79 2.34 -2.36 -15.63
N ARG A 80 2.57 -3.62 -15.27
CA ARG A 80 2.08 -4.80 -16.00
C ARG A 80 0.65 -5.21 -15.64
N HIS A 81 0.26 -5.06 -14.37
CA HIS A 81 -1.05 -5.42 -13.84
C HIS A 81 -1.90 -4.18 -13.58
N SER A 82 -3.22 -4.28 -13.83
CA SER A 82 -4.09 -3.10 -13.89
C SER A 82 -4.47 -2.51 -12.54
N ASP A 83 -4.35 -3.25 -11.42
CA ASP A 83 -4.74 -2.74 -10.11
C ASP A 83 -4.00 -3.44 -8.95
N VAL A 84 -2.79 -2.95 -8.62
CA VAL A 84 -1.98 -3.44 -7.49
C VAL A 84 -2.66 -3.21 -6.14
N VAL A 85 -3.48 -2.14 -6.02
CA VAL A 85 -4.24 -1.86 -4.81
C VAL A 85 -5.30 -2.94 -4.59
N TYR A 86 -6.07 -3.26 -5.64
CA TYR A 86 -7.03 -4.35 -5.60
C TYR A 86 -6.37 -5.69 -5.28
N GLU A 87 -5.19 -5.98 -5.85
CA GLU A 87 -4.48 -7.22 -5.57
C GLU A 87 -4.05 -7.32 -4.10
N MET A 88 -3.52 -6.24 -3.52
CA MET A 88 -3.19 -6.19 -2.09
C MET A 88 -4.43 -6.40 -1.21
N LEU A 89 -5.55 -5.74 -1.53
CA LEU A 89 -6.82 -5.91 -0.81
C LEU A 89 -7.37 -7.33 -0.93
N LYS A 90 -7.26 -7.92 -2.13
CA LYS A 90 -7.66 -9.31 -2.39
C LYS A 90 -6.87 -10.27 -1.49
N ILE A 91 -5.54 -10.16 -1.46
CA ILE A 91 -4.69 -11.02 -0.61
C ILE A 91 -5.08 -10.89 0.86
N TYR A 92 -5.37 -9.67 1.33
CA TYR A 92 -5.79 -9.43 2.71
C TYR A 92 -7.11 -10.13 3.04
N PHE A 93 -8.13 -9.92 2.21
CA PHE A 93 -9.45 -10.50 2.44
C PHE A 93 -9.46 -12.02 2.23
N GLU A 94 -8.66 -12.55 1.31
CA GLU A 94 -8.50 -14.00 1.15
C GLU A 94 -7.96 -14.63 2.44
N GLU A 95 -6.97 -14.03 3.09
CA GLU A 95 -6.47 -14.53 4.37
C GLU A 95 -7.49 -14.35 5.52
N ILE A 96 -8.25 -13.24 5.55
CA ILE A 96 -9.32 -13.05 6.55
C ILE A 96 -10.42 -14.12 6.44
N PHE A 97 -10.84 -14.44 5.22
CA PHE A 97 -11.97 -15.33 4.98
C PHE A 97 -11.58 -16.79 4.80
N LYS A 98 -10.30 -17.12 4.67
CA LYS A 98 -9.77 -18.47 4.41
C LYS A 98 -10.40 -19.56 5.27
N TYR A 99 -10.55 -19.30 6.56
CA TYR A 99 -11.02 -20.26 7.56
C TYR A 99 -12.43 -19.98 8.10
N LYS A 100 -13.20 -19.10 7.45
CA LYS A 100 -14.57 -18.78 7.86
C LYS A 100 -15.56 -19.80 7.32
N THR A 101 -16.61 -20.09 8.08
CA THR A 101 -17.73 -20.91 7.59
C THR A 101 -18.72 -20.06 6.81
N SER A 102 -19.55 -20.69 5.98
CA SER A 102 -20.61 -19.99 5.24
C SER A 102 -21.55 -19.19 6.16
N ASP A 103 -21.85 -19.72 7.35
CA ASP A 103 -22.67 -19.03 8.35
C ASP A 103 -22.00 -17.76 8.88
N GLN A 104 -20.68 -17.79 9.12
CA GLN A 104 -19.92 -16.60 9.52
C GLN A 104 -19.88 -15.56 8.41
N ILE A 105 -19.69 -15.98 7.15
CA ILE A 105 -19.74 -15.08 6.00
C ILE A 105 -21.11 -14.41 5.87
N GLU A 106 -22.19 -15.17 6.03
CA GLU A 106 -23.56 -14.64 5.98
C GLU A 106 -23.84 -13.68 7.15
N HIS A 107 -23.31 -13.98 8.34
CA HIS A 107 -23.40 -13.10 9.50
C HIS A 107 -22.67 -11.76 9.26
N ILE A 108 -21.44 -11.80 8.74
CA ILE A 108 -20.66 -10.62 8.36
C ILE A 108 -21.41 -9.80 7.30
N LYS A 109 -21.97 -10.46 6.28
CA LYS A 109 -22.77 -9.80 5.24
C LYS A 109 -23.96 -9.05 5.83
N LYS A 110 -24.71 -9.65 6.75
CA LYS A 110 -25.85 -9.00 7.43
C LYS A 110 -25.41 -7.77 8.24
N MET A 111 -24.29 -7.87 8.96
CA MET A 111 -23.74 -6.72 9.70
C MET A 111 -23.33 -5.58 8.75
N LEU A 112 -22.72 -5.90 7.62
CA LEU A 112 -22.36 -4.91 6.60
C LEU A 112 -23.59 -4.23 5.99
N MET A 113 -24.65 -4.99 5.71
CA MET A 113 -25.91 -4.43 5.22
C MET A 113 -26.55 -3.49 6.25
N ALA A 114 -26.48 -3.80 7.55
CA ALA A 114 -26.99 -2.94 8.61
C ALA A 114 -26.29 -1.57 8.68
N VAL A 115 -25.06 -1.48 8.16
CA VAL A 115 -24.29 -0.24 8.05
C VAL A 115 -24.26 0.34 6.62
N ASN A 116 -25.22 -0.05 5.77
CA ASN A 116 -25.38 0.37 4.37
C ASN A 116 -24.21 0.01 3.44
N VAL A 117 -23.46 -1.05 3.75
CA VAL A 117 -22.41 -1.60 2.87
C VAL A 117 -22.96 -2.86 2.19
N HIS A 118 -23.26 -2.75 0.90
CA HIS A 118 -23.82 -3.84 0.11
C HIS A 118 -22.72 -4.56 -0.69
N ILE A 119 -22.35 -5.76 -0.23
CA ILE A 119 -21.43 -6.63 -0.97
C ILE A 119 -22.25 -7.52 -1.91
N ALA A 120 -22.01 -7.40 -3.21
CA ALA A 120 -22.78 -8.08 -4.28
C ALA A 120 -22.53 -9.60 -4.40
N ALA A 121 -21.64 -10.18 -3.60
CA ALA A 121 -21.35 -11.61 -3.65
C ALA A 121 -22.46 -12.48 -3.02
N SER A 122 -22.74 -13.61 -3.67
CA SER A 122 -23.39 -14.74 -3.03
C SER A 122 -22.46 -15.30 -1.96
N SER A 123 -22.96 -15.58 -0.75
CA SER A 123 -22.22 -16.17 0.38
C SER A 123 -21.78 -17.63 0.15
N LEU A 124 -21.81 -18.12 -1.10
CA LEU A 124 -21.51 -19.51 -1.43
C LEU A 124 -20.01 -19.88 -1.29
N THR A 125 -19.08 -18.93 -1.45
CA THR A 125 -17.64 -19.23 -1.27
C THR A 125 -16.88 -18.08 -0.60
N ASN A 126 -15.94 -18.44 0.28
CA ASN A 126 -15.06 -17.48 0.98
C ASN A 126 -14.25 -16.63 -0.01
N ALA A 127 -13.77 -17.25 -1.10
CA ALA A 127 -13.03 -16.55 -2.15
C ALA A 127 -13.91 -15.53 -2.90
N GLY A 128 -15.17 -15.88 -3.23
CA GLY A 128 -16.10 -14.94 -3.87
C GLY A 128 -16.42 -13.74 -2.97
N PHE A 129 -16.59 -13.98 -1.67
CA PHE A 129 -16.80 -12.91 -0.70
C PHE A 129 -15.56 -12.03 -0.54
N ALA A 130 -14.36 -12.61 -0.48
CA ALA A 130 -13.09 -11.88 -0.41
C ALA A 130 -12.90 -10.93 -1.61
N LEU A 131 -13.17 -11.41 -2.83
CA LEU A 131 -13.09 -10.60 -4.04
C LEU A 131 -14.08 -9.43 -4.01
N ALA A 132 -15.31 -9.67 -3.55
CA ALA A 132 -16.33 -8.62 -3.49
C ALA A 132 -16.06 -7.60 -2.39
N ALA A 133 -15.50 -8.03 -1.24
CA ALA A 133 -15.00 -7.13 -0.20
C ALA A 133 -13.85 -6.26 -0.73
N ALA A 134 -12.85 -6.87 -1.39
CA ALA A 134 -11.74 -6.16 -2.01
C ALA A 134 -12.22 -5.13 -3.04
N THR A 135 -13.17 -5.50 -3.90
CA THR A 135 -13.77 -4.60 -4.89
C THR A 135 -14.50 -3.44 -4.21
N SER A 136 -15.30 -3.72 -3.19
CA SER A 136 -16.08 -2.69 -2.47
C SER A 136 -15.16 -1.66 -1.81
N VAL A 137 -14.08 -2.13 -1.17
CA VAL A 137 -13.06 -1.26 -0.58
C VAL A 137 -12.32 -0.48 -1.66
N ALA A 138 -11.86 -1.11 -2.74
CA ALA A 138 -11.15 -0.43 -3.82
C ALA A 138 -12.01 0.69 -4.47
N VAL A 139 -13.32 0.45 -4.63
CA VAL A 139 -14.26 1.47 -5.13
C VAL A 139 -14.43 2.59 -4.10
N GLY A 140 -14.62 2.28 -2.82
CA GLY A 140 -14.70 3.26 -1.73
C GLY A 140 -13.46 4.15 -1.66
N MET A 141 -12.28 3.54 -1.73
CA MET A 141 -10.99 4.24 -1.83
C MET A 141 -10.96 5.22 -3.00
N ASN A 142 -11.21 4.73 -4.21
CA ASN A 142 -11.18 5.57 -5.43
C ASN A 142 -12.14 6.76 -5.36
N LEU A 143 -13.31 6.59 -4.74
CA LEU A 143 -14.26 7.69 -4.51
C LEU A 143 -13.70 8.72 -3.53
N SER A 144 -13.14 8.27 -2.40
CA SER A 144 -12.51 9.14 -1.40
C SER A 144 -11.32 9.92 -1.97
N LEU A 145 -10.50 9.29 -2.83
CA LEU A 145 -9.39 9.96 -3.53
C LEU A 145 -9.88 11.01 -4.55
N LYS A 146 -10.91 10.68 -5.34
CA LYS A 146 -11.49 11.65 -6.30
C LYS A 146 -12.11 12.86 -5.58
N MET A 147 -12.74 12.65 -4.42
CA MET A 147 -13.29 13.73 -3.59
C MET A 147 -12.21 14.59 -2.93
N SER A 148 -11.12 13.98 -2.43
CA SER A 148 -9.99 14.74 -1.86
C SER A 148 -9.25 15.53 -2.94
N ALA A 149 -9.04 14.96 -4.13
CA ALA A 149 -8.42 15.65 -5.27
C ALA A 149 -9.25 16.85 -5.77
N ARG A 150 -10.59 16.78 -5.69
CA ARG A 150 -11.46 17.93 -5.98
C ARG A 150 -11.35 19.06 -4.96
N ARG A 151 -11.11 18.73 -3.68
CA ARG A 151 -10.85 19.72 -2.62
C ARG A 151 -9.42 20.29 -2.66
N GLY A 152 -8.46 19.54 -3.22
CA GLY A 152 -7.04 19.88 -3.27
C GLY A 152 -6.57 20.57 -4.55
N ARG A 153 -7.45 21.19 -5.36
CA ARG A 153 -7.03 21.86 -6.62
C ARG A 153 -6.19 23.12 -6.44
N GLN A 154 -5.83 23.48 -5.21
CA GLN A 154 -4.76 24.45 -4.95
C GLN A 154 -3.56 23.72 -4.37
N LEU A 155 -2.38 24.02 -4.95
CA LEU A 155 -1.02 23.63 -4.54
C LEU A 155 -0.38 22.44 -5.29
N GLY A 156 0.21 22.79 -6.44
CA GLY A 156 1.67 22.64 -6.60
C GLY A 156 2.17 21.32 -7.19
N THR A 157 2.19 21.27 -8.51
CA THR A 157 3.06 20.40 -9.32
C THR A 157 4.54 20.77 -9.11
N ALA A 158 5.28 20.00 -8.30
CA ALA A 158 6.75 20.00 -8.31
C ALA A 158 7.28 18.73 -7.63
N ILE A 159 7.45 17.65 -8.39
CA ILE A 159 8.13 16.44 -7.89
C ILE A 159 9.44 16.29 -8.68
N GLY A 160 10.53 16.84 -8.13
CA GLY A 160 11.91 16.68 -8.64
C GLY A 160 12.59 15.42 -8.06
N GLY A 161 13.74 15.00 -8.62
CA GLY A 161 14.37 13.69 -8.35
C GLY A 161 14.68 13.32 -6.87
N ILE A 162 14.85 14.30 -5.96
CA ILE A 162 15.00 14.06 -4.51
C ILE A 162 13.74 13.42 -3.89
N SER A 163 12.58 13.67 -4.49
CA SER A 163 11.28 13.13 -4.07
C SER A 163 11.18 11.62 -4.28
N LEU A 164 11.85 11.06 -5.30
CA LEU A 164 11.78 9.63 -5.62
C LEU A 164 12.46 8.77 -4.55
N TYR A 165 13.63 9.19 -4.05
CA TYR A 165 14.29 8.50 -2.94
C TYR A 165 13.50 8.58 -1.64
N GLY A 166 12.75 9.68 -1.44
CA GLY A 166 11.77 9.77 -0.35
C GLY A 166 10.67 8.71 -0.45
N ILE A 167 10.21 8.40 -1.67
CA ILE A 167 9.18 7.38 -1.90
C ILE A 167 9.73 5.98 -1.63
N VAL A 168 10.93 5.66 -2.13
CA VAL A 168 11.56 4.35 -1.85
C VAL A 168 11.77 4.16 -0.35
N GLN A 169 12.22 5.21 0.36
CA GLN A 169 12.35 5.15 1.81
C GLN A 169 11.00 4.98 2.51
N LYS A 170 9.96 5.72 2.09
CA LYS A 170 8.59 5.56 2.63
C LYS A 170 8.10 4.13 2.42
N ALA A 171 8.29 3.58 1.23
CA ALA A 171 7.96 2.20 0.90
C ALA A 171 8.70 1.19 1.80
N ALA A 172 10.01 1.37 2.00
CA ALA A 172 10.80 0.52 2.89
C ALA A 172 10.32 0.60 4.35
N ASP A 173 10.05 1.81 4.85
CA ASP A 173 9.57 2.03 6.22
C ASP A 173 8.17 1.43 6.43
N SER A 174 7.27 1.58 5.45
CA SER A 174 5.93 0.97 5.47
C SER A 174 5.99 -0.55 5.42
N ALA A 175 6.82 -1.12 4.54
CA ALA A 175 7.02 -2.57 4.46
C ALA A 175 7.61 -3.13 5.76
N TRP A 176 8.55 -2.40 6.38
CA TRP A 176 9.12 -2.77 7.68
C TRP A 176 8.09 -2.70 8.82
N ARG A 177 7.27 -1.65 8.88
CA ARG A 177 6.15 -1.57 9.84
C ARG A 177 5.19 -2.74 9.64
N LEU A 178 4.84 -3.06 8.40
CA LEU A 178 3.97 -4.19 8.10
C LEU A 178 4.59 -5.52 8.57
N HIS A 179 5.88 -5.72 8.34
CA HIS A 179 6.59 -6.91 8.81
C HIS A 179 6.47 -7.12 10.32
N ILE A 180 6.48 -6.03 11.11
CA ILE A 180 6.31 -6.08 12.57
C ILE A 180 4.83 -6.28 12.95
N THR A 181 3.92 -5.54 12.33
CA THR A 181 2.50 -5.51 12.72
C THR A 181 1.72 -6.74 12.26
N SER A 182 2.02 -7.26 11.05
CA SER A 182 1.37 -8.45 10.49
C SER A 182 2.35 -9.24 9.61
N PRO A 183 3.17 -10.11 10.23
CA PRO A 183 4.14 -10.94 9.49
C PRO A 183 3.48 -11.80 8.41
N ALA A 184 2.31 -12.38 8.69
CA ALA A 184 1.60 -13.24 7.74
C ALA A 184 1.18 -12.49 6.47
N TYR A 185 0.67 -11.26 6.61
CA TYR A 185 0.30 -10.45 5.46
C TYR A 185 1.54 -9.91 4.74
N TYR A 186 2.59 -9.53 5.47
CA TYR A 186 3.88 -9.17 4.89
C TYR A 186 4.43 -10.30 4.00
N ASP A 187 4.48 -11.54 4.50
CA ASP A 187 4.99 -12.69 3.76
C ASP A 187 4.16 -12.97 2.50
N ALA A 188 2.84 -12.82 2.59
CA ALA A 188 1.93 -13.00 1.46
C ALA A 188 2.13 -11.95 0.35
N LEU A 189 2.48 -10.70 0.72
CA LEU A 189 2.84 -9.65 -0.23
C LEU A 189 4.26 -9.83 -0.76
N TYR A 190 5.21 -10.21 0.09
CA TYR A 190 6.61 -10.42 -0.27
C TYR A 190 6.77 -11.54 -1.31
N ALA A 191 6.02 -12.64 -1.15
CA ALA A 191 5.99 -13.74 -2.11
C ALA A 191 5.47 -13.33 -3.50
N ARG A 192 4.84 -12.16 -3.61
CA ARG A 192 4.33 -11.56 -4.86
C ARG A 192 5.07 -10.28 -5.24
N GLU A 193 6.14 -9.93 -4.52
CA GLU A 193 6.94 -8.70 -4.74
C GLU A 193 6.10 -7.40 -4.58
N LEU A 194 5.06 -7.42 -3.73
CA LEU A 194 4.12 -6.32 -3.52
C LEU A 194 4.29 -5.61 -2.17
N GLU A 195 5.11 -6.12 -1.25
CA GLU A 195 5.25 -5.60 0.11
C GLU A 195 5.74 -4.14 0.11
N MET A 196 6.62 -3.79 -0.82
CA MET A 196 7.11 -2.43 -0.99
C MET A 196 6.02 -1.48 -1.49
N MET A 197 4.89 -1.97 -2.02
CA MET A 197 3.75 -1.16 -2.45
C MET A 197 2.72 -0.96 -1.34
N TYR A 198 2.90 -1.59 -0.17
CA TYR A 198 1.96 -1.49 0.96
C TYR A 198 1.69 -0.05 1.40
N PHE A 199 2.66 0.87 1.27
CA PHE A 199 2.48 2.30 1.58
C PHE A 199 1.29 2.95 0.86
N MET A 200 0.80 2.37 -0.24
CA MET A 200 -0.37 2.86 -0.99
C MET A 200 -1.69 2.58 -0.25
N VAL A 201 -1.77 1.48 0.49
CA VAL A 201 -2.97 1.04 1.23
C VAL A 201 -2.84 1.24 2.73
N GLU A 202 -1.62 1.38 3.25
CA GLU A 202 -1.31 1.57 4.66
C GLU A 202 -2.22 2.59 5.39
N PRO A 203 -2.51 3.79 4.85
CA PRO A 203 -3.35 4.76 5.58
C PRO A 203 -4.77 4.27 5.87
N ILE A 204 -5.31 3.41 5.01
CA ILE A 204 -6.66 2.84 5.17
C ILE A 204 -6.62 1.68 6.16
N PHE A 205 -5.56 0.87 6.10
CA PHE A 205 -5.35 -0.21 7.06
C PHE A 205 -5.13 0.31 8.47
N GLU A 206 -4.36 1.39 8.64
CA GLU A 206 -4.17 2.06 9.93
C GLU A 206 -5.48 2.67 10.43
N ARG A 207 -6.20 3.41 9.58
CA ARG A 207 -7.51 4.01 9.93
C ARG A 207 -8.54 2.97 10.33
N ALA A 208 -8.59 1.84 9.61
CA ALA A 208 -9.50 0.76 9.88
C ALA A 208 -9.02 -0.14 11.04
N SER A 209 -7.80 0.07 11.56
CA SER A 209 -7.18 -0.80 12.56
C SER A 209 -7.16 -2.27 12.09
N ALA A 210 -6.81 -2.47 10.82
CA ALA A 210 -6.90 -3.74 10.08
C ALA A 210 -6.09 -4.91 10.69
N PHE A 211 -5.14 -4.62 11.57
CA PHE A 211 -4.20 -5.58 12.15
C PHE A 211 -4.20 -5.60 13.68
N SER A 212 -5.11 -4.87 14.35
CA SER A 212 -5.15 -4.90 15.81
C SER A 212 -5.70 -6.23 16.34
N ALA A 213 -4.75 -7.08 16.76
CA ALA A 213 -4.79 -8.13 17.77
C ALA A 213 -5.91 -9.20 17.73
N HIS A 214 -5.49 -10.41 17.28
CA HIS A 214 -5.91 -11.74 17.78
C HIS A 214 -7.41 -12.07 17.82
N ARG A 215 -7.83 -12.88 16.83
CA ARG A 215 -9.20 -13.34 16.53
C ARG A 215 -10.15 -12.17 16.22
N ILE A 216 -10.03 -11.65 15.00
CA ILE A 216 -11.01 -10.73 14.42
C ILE A 216 -12.37 -11.44 14.47
N SER A 217 -13.22 -11.02 15.41
CA SER A 217 -14.60 -11.50 15.50
C SER A 217 -15.31 -11.12 14.20
N ASP A 218 -16.41 -11.79 13.88
CA ASP A 218 -17.16 -11.43 12.67
C ASP A 218 -17.58 -9.95 12.70
N THR A 219 -17.86 -9.41 13.89
CA THR A 219 -18.15 -7.99 14.13
C THR A 219 -16.96 -7.09 13.79
N ASP A 220 -15.75 -7.46 14.24
CA ASP A 220 -14.54 -6.69 13.94
C ASP A 220 -14.23 -6.71 12.44
N ILE A 221 -14.45 -7.84 11.75
CA ILE A 221 -14.28 -7.93 10.28
C ILE A 221 -15.25 -6.97 9.59
N ALA A 222 -16.52 -6.99 9.99
CA ALA A 222 -17.53 -6.11 9.42
C ALA A 222 -17.20 -4.63 9.67
N ASP A 223 -16.75 -4.28 10.88
CA ASP A 223 -16.35 -2.92 11.22
C ASP A 223 -15.12 -2.45 10.44
N ILE A 224 -14.09 -3.30 10.30
CA ILE A 224 -12.91 -3.03 9.45
C ILE A 224 -13.36 -2.73 8.02
N ILE A 225 -14.16 -3.60 7.41
CA ILE A 225 -14.65 -3.41 6.04
C ILE A 225 -15.46 -2.13 5.92
N ALA A 226 -16.35 -1.85 6.87
CA ALA A 226 -17.15 -0.63 6.86
C ALA A 226 -16.30 0.64 6.97
N LYS A 227 -15.25 0.63 7.79
CA LYS A 227 -14.27 1.73 7.92
C LYS A 227 -13.39 1.90 6.67
N MET A 228 -13.09 0.81 5.97
CA MET A 228 -12.30 0.84 4.73
C MET A 228 -13.12 1.35 3.52
N VAL A 229 -14.43 1.11 3.49
CA VAL A 229 -15.33 1.53 2.41
C VAL A 229 -15.68 3.03 2.49
N ARG A 230 -15.71 3.60 3.70
CA ARG A 230 -16.11 4.99 3.98
C ARG A 230 -14.93 5.96 3.93
#